data_AF-A0A7L9BC39-F1
#
_entry.id   AF-A0A7L9BC39-F1
#
_cell.length_a   1.000
_cell.length_b   1.000
_cell.length_c   1.000
_cell.angle_alpha   90.00
_cell.angle_beta   90.00
_cell.angle_gamma   90.00
#
_symmetry.space_group_name_H-M   'P 1'
#
loop_
_entity.id
_entity.type
_entity.pdbx_description
1 polymer ?
#
loop_
_entity_poly.entity_id
_entity_poly.type
_entity_poly.pdbx_seq_one_letter_code
_entity_poly.pdbx_strand_id
1 'polypeptide(L)'
;MKKQVSEIWLYPVKSLAGIRVNQAKVMEKGLEHDRRFMLVDADNRFITQREHPHLALFNTEMVDNQLRITHRLSKQFVNLEIAPEPKATFSATIWNDTVSVSEVDSHLSEWFSDHLKFPCRLVYFPENNKRPVDSTYAINNEQVSLADGYPFLIIGQASLDDLNTRLAEAVGINRFRPNFVFIGGQPYEEDEWKNFSIGYVRFTGVKNCARCVLTTVDPATGLKGAEPLRTLSAYRRKNGKVYFGQNVVAISSGIVKVADSINIE
;
A
#
# COMPACT_ATOMS: atom_id res chain seq x y z
N MET A 1 -11.88 23.40 -10.21
CA MET A 1 -12.48 22.06 -10.46
C MET A 1 -12.92 21.48 -9.14
N LYS A 2 -13.98 20.66 -9.11
CA LYS A 2 -14.42 19.98 -7.88
C LYS A 2 -13.43 18.87 -7.53
N LYS A 3 -13.12 18.67 -6.24
CA LYS A 3 -12.27 17.58 -5.79
C LYS A 3 -13.01 16.25 -5.87
N GLN A 4 -12.37 15.23 -6.45
CA GLN A 4 -12.95 13.89 -6.56
C GLN A 4 -11.87 12.82 -6.67
N VAL A 5 -12.21 11.58 -6.30
CA VAL A 5 -11.33 10.43 -6.48
C VAL A 5 -11.12 10.15 -7.97
N SER A 6 -9.88 10.07 -8.41
CA SER A 6 -9.52 9.65 -9.77
C SER A 6 -9.10 8.19 -9.84
N GLU A 7 -8.43 7.66 -8.82
CA GLU A 7 -8.00 6.26 -8.78
C GLU A 7 -8.13 5.66 -7.39
N ILE A 8 -8.45 4.37 -7.35
CA ILE A 8 -8.41 3.54 -6.14
C ILE A 8 -7.45 2.38 -6.40
N TRP A 9 -6.53 2.17 -5.47
CA TRP A 9 -5.52 1.14 -5.54
C TRP A 9 -5.56 0.20 -4.35
N LEU A 10 -5.51 -1.09 -4.64
CA LEU A 10 -5.33 -2.18 -3.68
C LEU A 10 -3.94 -2.79 -3.85
N TYR A 11 -3.29 -3.16 -2.77
CA TYR A 11 -2.02 -3.89 -2.79
C TYR A 11 -2.16 -5.12 -1.93
N PRO A 12 -2.79 -6.20 -2.45
CA PRO A 12 -3.19 -7.34 -1.62
C PRO A 12 -2.03 -8.00 -0.88
N VAL A 13 -0.87 -8.07 -1.56
CA VAL A 13 0.38 -8.55 -0.98
C VAL A 13 1.32 -7.38 -0.73
N LYS A 14 1.83 -7.29 0.49
CA LYS A 14 2.85 -6.31 0.87
C LYS A 14 4.03 -6.38 -0.11
N SER A 15 4.51 -5.22 -0.55
CA SER A 15 5.67 -5.07 -1.44
C SER A 15 5.51 -5.56 -2.88
N LEU A 16 4.39 -6.19 -3.27
CA LEU A 16 4.12 -6.54 -4.67
C LEU A 16 3.37 -5.42 -5.40
N ALA A 17 3.12 -5.58 -6.69
CA ALA A 17 2.35 -4.63 -7.49
C ALA A 17 0.92 -4.43 -6.95
N GLY A 18 0.35 -3.25 -7.21
CA GLY A 18 -1.04 -2.93 -6.88
C GLY A 18 -1.99 -3.15 -8.04
N ILE A 19 -3.28 -3.21 -7.71
CA ILE A 19 -4.42 -3.39 -8.61
C ILE A 19 -5.24 -2.10 -8.58
N ARG A 20 -5.58 -1.55 -9.75
CA ARG A 20 -6.56 -0.46 -9.84
C ARG A 20 -7.96 -1.03 -9.83
N VAL A 21 -8.84 -0.43 -9.03
CA VAL A 21 -10.25 -0.82 -8.92
C VAL A 21 -11.15 0.40 -9.06
N ASN A 22 -12.39 0.19 -9.49
CA ASN A 22 -13.38 1.28 -9.63
C ASN A 22 -14.09 1.59 -8.32
N GLN A 23 -14.06 0.68 -7.36
CA GLN A 23 -14.61 0.85 -6.03
C GLN A 23 -13.89 -0.05 -5.04
N ALA A 24 -13.89 0.34 -3.77
CA ALA A 24 -13.39 -0.48 -2.68
C ALA A 24 -14.20 -0.24 -1.40
N LYS A 25 -14.37 -1.29 -0.60
CA LYS A 25 -14.98 -1.19 0.71
C LYS A 25 -13.93 -0.74 1.72
N VAL A 26 -14.25 0.31 2.46
CA VAL A 26 -13.45 0.86 3.56
C VAL A 26 -13.72 0.03 4.80
N MET A 27 -12.68 -0.61 5.31
CA MET A 27 -12.69 -1.47 6.50
C MET A 27 -11.84 -0.83 7.60
N GLU A 28 -11.93 -1.37 8.82
CA GLU A 28 -11.16 -0.92 9.98
C GLU A 28 -9.65 -0.90 9.73
N LYS A 29 -9.13 -1.89 8.97
CA LYS A 29 -7.69 -2.13 8.76
C LYS A 29 -7.13 -1.58 7.45
N GLY A 30 -7.93 -0.87 6.67
CA GLY A 30 -7.61 -0.44 5.30
C GLY A 30 -8.75 -0.72 4.33
N LEU A 31 -8.45 -0.68 3.03
CA LEU A 31 -9.41 -1.17 2.03
C LEU A 31 -9.56 -2.69 2.15
N GLU A 32 -10.72 -3.22 1.81
CA GLU A 32 -10.94 -4.67 1.76
C GLU A 32 -9.88 -5.32 0.87
N HIS A 33 -9.31 -6.43 1.36
CA HIS A 33 -8.19 -7.17 0.77
C HIS A 33 -6.83 -6.45 0.72
N ASP A 34 -6.70 -5.24 1.25
CA ASP A 34 -5.46 -4.47 1.15
C ASP A 34 -4.39 -4.89 2.17
N ARG A 35 -3.20 -5.25 1.67
CA ARG A 35 -2.05 -5.77 2.44
C ARG A 35 -2.45 -6.85 3.46
N ARG A 36 -3.23 -7.82 3.00
CA ARG A 36 -3.64 -9.00 3.79
C ARG A 36 -2.66 -10.16 3.70
N PHE A 37 -1.74 -10.08 2.75
CA PHE A 37 -0.66 -11.04 2.60
C PHE A 37 0.71 -10.35 2.71
N MET A 38 1.72 -11.09 3.13
CA MET A 38 3.13 -10.69 2.98
C MET A 38 4.00 -11.94 2.79
N LEU A 39 5.23 -11.72 2.35
CA LEU A 39 6.26 -12.74 2.40
C LEU A 39 7.04 -12.62 3.70
N VAL A 40 7.41 -13.74 4.29
CA VAL A 40 8.32 -13.82 5.44
C VAL A 40 9.52 -14.71 5.15
N ASP A 41 10.65 -14.42 5.77
CA ASP A 41 11.87 -15.24 5.69
C ASP A 41 11.82 -16.43 6.68
N ALA A 42 12.93 -17.16 6.80
CA ALA A 42 13.08 -18.30 7.70
C ALA A 42 12.96 -17.92 9.19
N ASP A 43 13.21 -16.66 9.55
CA ASP A 43 13.09 -16.13 10.91
C ASP A 43 11.71 -15.49 11.17
N ASN A 44 10.75 -15.68 10.26
CA ASN A 44 9.41 -15.07 10.29
C ASN A 44 9.43 -13.54 10.23
N ARG A 45 10.47 -12.93 9.66
CA ARG A 45 10.52 -11.49 9.42
C ARG A 45 9.97 -11.18 8.04
N PHE A 46 9.13 -10.14 7.98
CA PHE A 46 8.58 -9.64 6.73
C PHE A 46 9.67 -9.26 5.71
N ILE A 47 9.45 -9.62 4.44
CA ILE A 47 10.34 -9.29 3.34
C ILE A 47 9.79 -8.07 2.60
N THR A 48 10.65 -7.11 2.27
CA THR A 48 10.23 -5.87 1.62
C THR A 48 10.90 -5.58 0.28
N GLN A 49 10.24 -4.78 -0.54
CA GLN A 49 10.82 -4.22 -1.76
C GLN A 49 12.02 -3.30 -1.48
N ARG A 50 12.22 -2.86 -0.22
CA ARG A 50 13.38 -2.03 0.18
C ARG A 50 14.67 -2.83 0.12
N GLU A 51 14.61 -4.09 0.54
CA GLU A 51 15.71 -5.05 0.57
C GLU A 51 15.75 -5.91 -0.71
N HIS A 52 14.57 -6.29 -1.22
CA HIS A 52 14.42 -7.13 -2.40
C HIS A 52 13.57 -6.41 -3.48
N PRO A 53 14.16 -5.47 -4.25
CA PRO A 53 13.47 -4.72 -5.30
C PRO A 53 12.73 -5.57 -6.34
N HIS A 54 13.19 -6.81 -6.57
CA HIS A 54 12.57 -7.75 -7.51
C HIS A 54 11.13 -8.14 -7.14
N LEU A 55 10.70 -7.89 -5.89
CA LEU A 55 9.29 -8.01 -5.51
C LEU A 55 8.35 -7.14 -6.36
N ALA A 56 8.87 -6.06 -6.97
CA ALA A 56 8.14 -5.24 -7.93
C ALA A 56 7.68 -6.03 -9.17
N LEU A 57 8.38 -7.10 -9.52
CA LEU A 57 8.15 -7.90 -10.72
C LEU A 57 6.99 -8.89 -10.56
N PHE A 58 6.40 -9.00 -9.37
CA PHE A 58 5.20 -9.81 -9.16
C PHE A 58 3.96 -8.93 -9.32
N ASN A 59 3.31 -9.09 -10.46
CA ASN A 59 2.06 -8.42 -10.78
C ASN A 59 0.90 -9.11 -10.09
N THR A 60 -0.09 -8.34 -9.66
CA THR A 60 -1.30 -8.84 -9.03
C THR A 60 -2.52 -8.47 -9.88
N GLU A 61 -3.51 -9.36 -9.89
CA GLU A 61 -4.78 -9.17 -10.60
C GLU A 61 -5.89 -9.91 -9.86
N MET A 62 -7.11 -9.35 -9.86
CA MET A 62 -8.31 -10.05 -9.39
C MET A 62 -8.95 -10.79 -10.57
N VAL A 63 -9.05 -12.11 -10.49
CA VAL A 63 -9.67 -12.95 -11.53
C VAL A 63 -10.58 -13.97 -10.84
N ASP A 64 -11.87 -14.00 -11.17
CA ASP A 64 -12.83 -14.98 -10.65
C ASP A 64 -12.82 -15.12 -9.10
N ASN A 65 -12.81 -13.99 -8.38
CA ASN A 65 -12.69 -13.91 -6.92
C ASN A 65 -11.37 -14.48 -6.33
N GLN A 66 -10.38 -14.76 -7.17
CA GLN A 66 -9.04 -15.16 -6.77
C GLN A 66 -8.06 -14.01 -7.01
N LEU A 67 -6.96 -14.04 -6.27
CA LEU A 67 -5.78 -13.24 -6.53
C LEU A 67 -4.85 -14.03 -7.44
N ARG A 68 -4.66 -13.55 -8.67
CA ARG A 68 -3.61 -14.03 -9.56
C ARG A 68 -2.34 -13.26 -9.32
N ILE A 69 -1.23 -13.97 -9.12
CA ILE A 69 0.10 -13.38 -9.03
C ILE A 69 0.92 -13.87 -10.20
N THR A 70 1.40 -12.96 -11.04
CA THR A 70 2.21 -13.26 -12.23
C THR A 70 3.61 -12.71 -12.05
N HIS A 71 4.63 -13.55 -12.18
CA HIS A 71 6.00 -13.08 -12.27
C HIS A 71 6.27 -12.53 -13.67
N ARG A 72 6.57 -11.23 -13.75
CA ARG A 72 6.61 -10.44 -14.98
C ARG A 72 7.59 -10.97 -16.03
N LEU A 73 8.74 -11.48 -15.61
CA LEU A 73 9.80 -11.92 -16.53
C LEU A 73 9.54 -13.35 -17.04
N SER A 74 9.24 -14.29 -16.16
CA SER A 74 8.99 -15.69 -16.53
C SER A 74 7.60 -15.93 -17.13
N LYS A 75 6.67 -14.98 -16.94
CA LYS A 75 5.25 -15.10 -17.31
C LYS A 75 4.49 -16.22 -16.60
N GLN A 76 5.14 -16.91 -15.66
CA GLN A 76 4.49 -17.88 -14.81
C GLN A 76 3.56 -17.17 -13.82
N PHE A 77 2.47 -17.83 -13.47
CA PHE A 77 1.50 -17.31 -12.53
C PHE A 77 1.01 -18.40 -11.58
N VAL A 78 0.52 -17.96 -10.44
CA VAL A 78 -0.20 -18.75 -9.46
C VAL A 78 -1.50 -18.03 -9.10
N ASN A 79 -2.53 -18.78 -8.73
CA ASN A 79 -3.76 -18.22 -8.19
C ASN A 79 -3.89 -18.64 -6.72
N LEU A 80 -4.43 -17.75 -5.91
CA LEU A 80 -4.80 -18.05 -4.52
C LEU A 80 -6.13 -17.39 -4.18
N GLU A 81 -6.81 -17.93 -3.18
CA GLU A 81 -7.99 -17.30 -2.61
C GLU A 81 -7.61 -15.94 -1.98
N ILE A 82 -8.41 -14.91 -2.24
CA ILE A 82 -8.14 -13.55 -1.70
C ILE A 82 -8.45 -13.44 -0.20
N ALA A 83 -9.26 -14.36 0.31
CA ALA A 83 -9.64 -14.47 1.72
C ALA A 83 -9.67 -15.95 2.14
N PRO A 84 -8.50 -16.60 2.23
CA PRO A 84 -8.44 -18.02 2.58
C PRO A 84 -8.82 -18.22 4.04
N GLU A 85 -9.38 -19.39 4.35
CA GLU A 85 -9.54 -19.83 5.73
C GLU A 85 -8.16 -20.06 6.36
N PRO A 86 -7.86 -19.44 7.52
CA PRO A 86 -6.55 -19.59 8.13
C PRO A 86 -6.34 -21.03 8.62
N LYS A 87 -5.16 -21.59 8.30
CA LYS A 87 -4.68 -22.87 8.84
C LYS A 87 -4.10 -22.64 10.25
N ALA A 88 -3.10 -23.45 10.64
CA ALA A 88 -2.31 -23.18 11.83
C ALA A 88 -1.67 -21.77 11.74
N THR A 89 -1.69 -21.04 12.86
CA THR A 89 -1.09 -19.72 12.94
C THR A 89 0.23 -19.75 13.69
N PHE A 90 1.11 -18.81 13.36
CA PHE A 90 2.38 -18.59 14.02
C PHE A 90 2.71 -17.10 14.07
N SER A 91 3.70 -16.73 14.89
CA SER A 91 4.14 -15.35 15.05
C SER A 91 5.09 -14.92 13.94
N ALA A 92 4.83 -13.77 13.34
CA ALA A 92 5.72 -13.08 12.41
C ALA A 92 5.98 -11.65 12.87
N THR A 93 7.15 -11.12 12.52
CA THR A 93 7.56 -9.76 12.88
C THR A 93 7.40 -8.83 11.69
N ILE A 94 6.72 -7.70 11.91
CA ILE A 94 6.59 -6.59 10.97
C ILE A 94 6.97 -5.29 11.69
N TRP A 95 8.07 -4.67 11.26
CA TRP A 95 8.68 -3.55 11.99
C TRP A 95 8.92 -3.92 13.47
N ASN A 96 8.31 -3.20 14.40
CA ASN A 96 8.39 -3.45 15.83
C ASN A 96 7.22 -4.29 16.37
N ASP A 97 6.30 -4.70 15.49
CA ASP A 97 5.10 -5.46 15.87
C ASP A 97 5.32 -6.96 15.67
N THR A 98 4.71 -7.75 16.54
CA THR A 98 4.53 -9.19 16.35
C THR A 98 3.08 -9.47 16.04
N VAL A 99 2.82 -10.14 14.92
CA VAL A 99 1.47 -10.49 14.45
C VAL A 99 1.32 -11.99 14.31
N SER A 100 0.12 -12.49 14.58
CA SER A 100 -0.26 -13.85 14.23
C SER A 100 -0.62 -13.91 12.73
N VAL A 101 -0.05 -14.87 12.02
CA VAL A 101 -0.27 -15.10 10.59
C VAL A 101 -0.41 -16.59 10.32
N SER A 102 -0.98 -16.95 9.18
CA SER A 102 -1.04 -18.34 8.71
C SER A 102 -0.35 -18.46 7.36
N GLU A 103 0.39 -19.54 7.15
CA GLU A 103 0.91 -19.85 5.81
C GLU A 103 -0.26 -20.19 4.88
N VAL A 104 -0.29 -19.56 3.70
CA VAL A 104 -1.35 -19.77 2.72
C VAL A 104 -1.27 -21.20 2.19
N ASP A 105 -0.14 -21.51 1.55
CA ASP A 105 0.12 -22.81 0.94
C ASP A 105 1.61 -22.99 0.68
N SER A 106 2.15 -24.18 0.95
CA SER A 106 3.58 -24.47 0.79
C SER A 106 4.02 -24.43 -0.68
N HIS A 107 3.16 -24.82 -1.62
CA HIS A 107 3.48 -24.73 -3.04
C HIS A 107 3.60 -23.27 -3.52
N LEU A 108 2.77 -22.38 -2.98
CA LEU A 108 2.90 -20.95 -3.25
C LEU A 108 4.20 -20.39 -2.66
N SER A 109 4.54 -20.80 -1.43
CA SER A 109 5.81 -20.43 -0.77
C SER A 109 7.03 -20.88 -1.58
N GLU A 110 7.02 -22.11 -2.09
CA GLU A 110 8.06 -22.65 -2.99
C GLU A 110 8.15 -21.84 -4.28
N TRP A 111 7.01 -21.52 -4.91
CA TRP A 111 6.98 -20.72 -6.14
C TRP A 111 7.62 -19.34 -5.96
N PHE A 112 7.38 -18.66 -4.84
CA PHE A 112 8.06 -17.40 -4.52
C PHE A 112 9.55 -17.61 -4.28
N SER A 113 9.92 -18.65 -3.52
CA SER A 113 11.31 -18.97 -3.20
C SER A 113 12.13 -19.24 -4.47
N ASP A 114 11.56 -19.96 -5.43
CA ASP A 114 12.20 -20.25 -6.72
C ASP A 114 12.45 -18.99 -7.55
N HIS A 115 11.53 -18.03 -7.53
CA HIS A 115 11.69 -16.77 -8.26
C HIS A 115 12.64 -15.81 -7.55
N LEU A 116 12.62 -15.79 -6.22
CA LEU A 116 13.43 -14.89 -5.40
C LEU A 116 14.84 -15.42 -5.11
N LYS A 117 15.08 -16.72 -5.33
CA LYS A 117 16.36 -17.43 -5.09
C LYS A 117 16.79 -17.47 -3.62
N PHE A 118 15.81 -17.43 -2.71
CA PHE A 118 16.00 -17.69 -1.28
C PHE A 118 14.69 -18.20 -0.66
N PRO A 119 14.75 -18.98 0.45
CA PRO A 119 13.55 -19.48 1.11
C PRO A 119 12.67 -18.36 1.66
N CYS A 120 11.39 -18.41 1.36
CA CYS A 120 10.38 -17.51 1.90
C CYS A 120 9.01 -18.19 1.97
N ARG A 121 8.11 -17.64 2.77
CA ARG A 121 6.73 -18.13 2.88
C ARG A 121 5.72 -17.04 2.61
N LEU A 122 4.68 -17.37 1.85
CA LEU A 122 3.52 -16.50 1.69
C LEU A 122 2.58 -16.71 2.87
N VAL A 123 2.36 -15.64 3.63
CA VAL A 123 1.50 -15.67 4.81
C VAL A 123 0.31 -14.73 4.65
N TYR A 124 -0.80 -15.12 5.27
CA TYR A 124 -2.04 -14.36 5.36
C TYR A 124 -2.24 -13.84 6.79
N PHE A 125 -2.76 -12.62 6.89
CA PHE A 125 -3.16 -11.97 8.13
C PHE A 125 -4.68 -12.08 8.33
N PRO A 126 -5.17 -12.95 9.24
CA PRO A 126 -6.60 -13.14 9.51
C PRO A 126 -7.32 -11.85 9.94
N GLU A 127 -8.60 -11.71 9.61
CA GLU A 127 -9.37 -10.48 9.88
C GLU A 127 -9.54 -10.20 11.38
N ASN A 128 -9.65 -11.27 12.17
CA ASN A 128 -9.84 -11.18 13.62
C ASN A 128 -8.56 -10.75 14.36
N ASN A 129 -7.41 -10.73 13.68
CA ASN A 129 -6.16 -10.34 14.29
C ASN A 129 -6.07 -8.82 14.41
N LYS A 130 -5.57 -8.37 15.56
CA LYS A 130 -5.39 -6.95 15.87
C LYS A 130 -3.96 -6.54 15.59
N ARG A 131 -3.82 -5.34 15.06
CA ARG A 131 -2.55 -4.63 14.94
C ARG A 131 -2.88 -3.13 14.99
N PRO A 132 -2.74 -2.49 16.15
CA PRO A 132 -3.16 -1.10 16.32
C PRO A 132 -2.25 -0.16 15.53
N VAL A 133 -2.84 0.94 15.05
CA VAL A 133 -2.07 2.12 14.62
C VAL A 133 -1.38 2.73 15.85
N ASP A 134 -0.23 3.37 15.63
CA ASP A 134 0.49 4.13 16.66
C ASP A 134 -0.49 5.05 17.42
N SER A 135 -0.55 4.90 18.75
CA SER A 135 -1.50 5.59 19.63
C SER A 135 -1.37 7.12 19.60
N THR A 136 -0.21 7.64 19.16
CA THR A 136 0.00 9.07 18.94
C THR A 136 -0.88 9.63 17.82
N TYR A 137 -1.30 8.77 16.89
CA TYR A 137 -2.03 9.14 15.67
C TYR A 137 -3.39 8.44 15.53
N ALA A 138 -3.68 7.46 16.39
CA ALA A 138 -4.98 6.81 16.45
C ALA A 138 -6.02 7.78 17.06
N ILE A 139 -7.23 7.77 16.50
CA ILE A 139 -8.36 8.58 16.98
C ILE A 139 -9.35 7.67 17.72
N ASN A 140 -9.65 6.50 17.15
CA ASN A 140 -10.61 5.52 17.67
C ASN A 140 -10.03 4.11 17.80
N ASN A 141 -8.73 4.00 18.14
CA ASN A 141 -8.00 2.73 18.22
C ASN A 141 -7.99 1.97 16.88
N GLU A 142 -7.80 2.70 15.78
CA GLU A 142 -7.79 2.13 14.45
C GLU A 142 -6.75 1.01 14.34
N GLN A 143 -7.09 0.03 13.52
CA GLN A 143 -6.22 -1.09 13.23
C GLN A 143 -5.57 -0.88 11.86
N VAL A 144 -4.50 -1.62 11.61
CA VAL A 144 -3.81 -1.62 10.32
C VAL A 144 -3.53 -3.07 9.93
N SER A 145 -3.65 -3.39 8.65
CA SER A 145 -3.23 -4.69 8.12
C SER A 145 -1.70 -4.81 8.10
N LEU A 146 -1.13 -5.56 7.16
CA LEU A 146 0.33 -5.65 6.98
C LEU A 146 0.91 -4.42 6.25
N ALA A 147 0.15 -3.32 6.14
CA ALA A 147 0.65 -2.02 5.70
C ALA A 147 1.72 -1.46 6.68
N ASP A 148 2.42 -0.38 6.31
CA ASP A 148 3.58 0.07 7.10
C ASP A 148 3.17 0.60 8.49
N GLY A 149 2.10 1.39 8.58
CA GLY A 149 1.62 1.90 9.87
C GLY A 149 0.28 2.63 9.85
N TYR A 150 -0.33 2.82 8.68
CA TYR A 150 -1.64 3.44 8.54
C TYR A 150 -2.49 2.68 7.52
N PRO A 151 -3.82 2.63 7.71
CA PRO A 151 -4.73 1.84 6.88
C PRO A 151 -4.91 2.43 5.47
N PHE A 152 -4.72 3.74 5.30
CA PHE A 152 -4.91 4.40 4.01
C PHE A 152 -3.83 5.46 3.76
N LEU A 153 -3.53 5.64 2.48
CA LEU A 153 -2.71 6.74 1.96
C LEU A 153 -3.46 7.45 0.83
N ILE A 154 -3.56 8.77 0.91
CA ILE A 154 -4.12 9.62 -0.16
C ILE A 154 -3.03 10.52 -0.77
N ILE A 155 -3.06 10.71 -2.08
CA ILE A 155 -2.17 11.61 -2.82
C ILE A 155 -2.96 12.38 -3.87
N GLY A 156 -2.68 13.67 -4.03
CA GLY A 156 -3.23 14.48 -5.11
C GLY A 156 -2.50 14.25 -6.43
N GLN A 157 -3.24 14.14 -7.53
CA GLN A 157 -2.65 14.12 -8.88
C GLN A 157 -1.82 15.38 -9.13
N ALA A 158 -2.28 16.54 -8.66
CA ALA A 158 -1.53 17.80 -8.76
C ALA A 158 -0.16 17.74 -8.04
N SER A 159 -0.05 17.00 -6.94
CA SER A 159 1.21 16.77 -6.23
C SER A 159 2.18 15.92 -7.06
N LEU A 160 1.66 14.90 -7.75
CA LEU A 160 2.44 14.07 -8.66
C LEU A 160 2.87 14.85 -9.90
N ASP A 161 1.97 15.66 -10.47
CA ASP A 161 2.26 16.48 -11.64
C ASP A 161 3.35 17.50 -11.33
N ASP A 162 3.26 18.21 -10.20
CA ASP A 162 4.31 19.14 -9.75
C ASP A 162 5.66 18.42 -9.57
N LEU A 163 5.68 17.23 -8.95
CA LEU A 163 6.90 16.44 -8.84
C LEU A 163 7.46 16.07 -10.23
N ASN A 164 6.60 15.63 -11.15
CA ASN A 164 7.01 15.22 -12.50
C ASN A 164 7.57 16.38 -13.33
N THR A 165 7.17 17.63 -13.07
CA THR A 165 7.80 18.81 -13.70
C THR A 165 9.27 19.02 -13.28
N ARG A 166 9.71 18.38 -12.19
CA ARG A 166 11.04 18.51 -11.60
C ARG A 166 11.93 17.28 -11.86
N LEU A 167 11.41 16.28 -12.59
CA LEU A 167 12.11 15.04 -12.89
C LEU A 167 12.52 15.00 -14.37
N ALA A 168 13.68 14.40 -14.65
CA ALA A 168 14.11 14.13 -16.02
C ALA A 168 13.19 13.09 -16.69
N GLU A 169 12.74 12.11 -15.91
CA GLU A 169 11.78 11.08 -16.33
C GLU A 169 10.59 11.08 -15.38
N ALA A 170 9.39 11.23 -15.93
CA ALA A 170 8.17 11.22 -15.15
C ALA A 170 7.95 9.84 -14.51
N VAL A 171 7.47 9.85 -13.27
CA VAL A 171 7.12 8.63 -12.53
C VAL A 171 5.61 8.51 -12.35
N GLY A 172 5.14 7.26 -12.29
CA GLY A 172 3.75 6.95 -11.98
C GLY A 172 3.43 7.02 -10.49
N ILE A 173 2.15 7.27 -10.19
CA ILE A 173 1.64 7.33 -8.81
C ILE A 173 1.87 6.03 -8.03
N ASN A 174 1.90 4.90 -8.74
CA ASN A 174 2.14 3.57 -8.21
C ASN A 174 3.50 3.43 -7.50
N ARG A 175 4.48 4.30 -7.77
CA ARG A 175 5.74 4.36 -7.00
C ARG A 175 5.52 4.75 -5.53
N PHE A 176 4.47 5.52 -5.24
CA PHE A 176 4.14 6.01 -3.89
C PHE A 176 3.11 5.17 -3.17
N ARG A 177 2.51 4.22 -3.88
CA ARG A 177 1.58 3.22 -3.39
C ARG A 177 0.35 3.75 -2.62
N PRO A 178 -0.30 4.86 -3.04
CA PRO A 178 -1.50 5.35 -2.36
C PRO A 178 -2.64 4.35 -2.50
N ASN A 179 -3.63 4.43 -1.61
CA ASN A 179 -4.93 3.80 -1.78
C ASN A 179 -5.88 4.67 -2.58
N PHE A 180 -5.82 5.99 -2.38
CA PHE A 180 -6.67 6.96 -3.06
C PHE A 180 -5.81 7.99 -3.81
N VAL A 181 -6.18 8.26 -5.05
CA VAL A 181 -5.67 9.39 -5.84
C VAL A 181 -6.84 10.33 -6.09
N PHE A 182 -6.63 11.63 -5.96
CA PHE A 182 -7.67 12.63 -6.23
C PHE A 182 -7.21 13.69 -7.23
N ILE A 183 -8.18 14.30 -7.92
CA ILE A 183 -8.00 15.44 -8.82
C ILE A 183 -8.80 16.65 -8.33
N GLY A 184 -8.63 17.79 -8.99
CA GLY A 184 -9.36 19.02 -8.67
C GLY A 184 -8.74 19.86 -7.56
N GLY A 185 -7.48 19.54 -7.21
CA GLY A 185 -6.75 20.14 -6.13
C GLY A 185 -5.52 20.97 -6.51
N GLN A 186 -4.88 21.58 -5.51
CA GLN A 186 -3.56 22.21 -5.64
C GLN A 186 -2.45 21.24 -5.22
N PRO A 187 -1.23 21.37 -5.76
CA PRO A 187 -0.11 20.53 -5.34
C PRO A 187 0.08 20.55 -3.82
N TYR A 188 0.13 19.37 -3.23
CA TYR A 188 0.39 19.11 -1.81
C TYR A 188 -0.68 19.58 -0.83
N GLU A 189 -1.86 20.01 -1.29
CA GLU A 189 -2.89 20.48 -0.36
C GLU A 189 -3.38 19.38 0.62
N GLU A 190 -3.22 18.10 0.26
CA GLU A 190 -3.57 16.97 1.11
C GLU A 190 -2.76 16.91 2.41
N ASP A 191 -1.61 17.60 2.46
CA ASP A 191 -0.80 17.73 3.68
C ASP A 191 -1.60 18.36 4.84
N GLU A 192 -2.51 19.27 4.52
CA GLU A 192 -3.26 20.08 5.49
C GLU A 192 -4.66 19.51 5.79
N TRP A 193 -5.06 18.43 5.11
CA TRP A 193 -6.37 17.83 5.30
C TRP A 193 -6.43 17.17 6.68
N LYS A 194 -7.34 17.70 7.52
CA LYS A 194 -7.70 17.11 8.80
C LYS A 194 -8.93 16.25 8.62
N ASN A 195 -10.13 16.79 8.62
CA ASN A 195 -11.35 16.02 8.44
C ASN A 195 -11.89 16.21 7.02
N PHE A 196 -12.28 15.12 6.39
CA PHE A 196 -12.86 15.15 5.06
C PHE A 196 -13.74 13.93 4.84
N SER A 197 -14.54 13.97 3.78
CA SER A 197 -15.32 12.84 3.31
C SER A 197 -14.98 12.50 1.87
N ILE A 198 -15.06 11.21 1.54
CA ILE A 198 -15.12 10.72 0.17
C ILE A 198 -16.48 10.04 -0.01
N GLY A 199 -17.36 10.65 -0.81
CA GLY A 199 -18.76 10.25 -0.84
C GLY A 199 -19.39 10.43 0.55
N TYR A 200 -19.82 9.33 1.17
CA TYR A 200 -20.40 9.31 2.52
C TYR A 200 -19.43 8.81 3.61
N VAL A 201 -18.22 8.40 3.22
CA VAL A 201 -17.24 7.84 4.15
C VAL A 201 -16.37 8.96 4.70
N ARG A 202 -16.25 9.06 6.02
CA ARG A 202 -15.49 10.10 6.71
C ARG A 202 -14.09 9.61 7.03
N PHE A 203 -13.11 10.50 6.86
CA PHE A 203 -11.70 10.25 7.09
C PHE A 203 -11.07 11.39 7.89
N THR A 204 -9.98 11.06 8.56
CA THR A 204 -9.10 12.05 9.18
C THR A 204 -7.66 11.86 8.70
N GLY A 205 -7.03 12.93 8.22
CA GLY A 205 -5.60 12.99 7.95
C GLY A 205 -4.82 13.13 9.25
N VAL A 206 -3.87 12.22 9.44
CA VAL A 206 -3.17 12.06 10.73
C VAL A 206 -1.68 12.36 10.63
N LYS A 207 -1.07 12.13 9.47
CA LYS A 207 0.38 12.28 9.31
C LYS A 207 0.83 12.30 7.86
N ASN A 208 1.62 13.30 7.49
CA ASN A 208 2.27 13.34 6.18
C ASN A 208 3.16 12.11 6.01
N CYS A 209 3.07 11.46 4.84
CA CYS A 209 3.73 10.19 4.60
C CYS A 209 5.20 10.39 4.27
N ALA A 210 6.06 10.01 5.21
CA ALA A 210 7.50 10.00 5.01
C ALA A 210 7.88 8.94 3.98
N ARG A 211 8.61 9.35 2.94
CA ARG A 211 9.00 8.49 1.83
C ARG A 211 10.34 7.85 2.08
N CYS A 212 10.40 6.56 1.79
CA CYS A 212 11.59 5.74 1.90
C CYS A 212 12.09 5.35 0.51
N VAL A 213 13.20 4.61 0.50
CA VAL A 213 13.88 4.15 -0.71
C VAL A 213 13.02 3.26 -1.61
N LEU A 214 11.92 2.68 -1.11
CA LEU A 214 10.98 1.92 -1.94
C LEU A 214 10.50 2.72 -3.14
N THR A 215 10.26 4.02 -2.98
CA THR A 215 9.81 4.91 -4.06
C THR A 215 10.79 4.96 -5.24
N THR A 216 12.05 4.59 -5.02
CA THR A 216 13.09 4.58 -6.05
C THR A 216 13.15 3.29 -6.87
N VAL A 217 12.38 2.27 -6.48
CA VAL A 217 12.30 1.02 -7.24
C VAL A 217 11.35 1.20 -8.41
N ASP A 218 11.83 0.89 -9.60
CA ASP A 218 11.03 0.89 -10.81
C ASP A 218 10.06 -0.31 -10.83
N PRO A 219 8.73 -0.08 -10.90
CA PRO A 219 7.75 -1.17 -10.89
C PRO A 219 7.80 -2.09 -12.12
N ALA A 220 8.34 -1.63 -13.25
CA ALA A 220 8.44 -2.41 -14.47
C ALA A 220 9.71 -3.26 -14.52
N THR A 221 10.83 -2.76 -14.00
CA THR A 221 12.13 -3.44 -14.10
C THR A 221 12.61 -4.05 -12.78
N GLY A 222 12.05 -3.64 -11.65
CA GLY A 222 12.54 -4.05 -10.32
C GLY A 222 13.89 -3.45 -9.96
N LEU A 223 14.41 -2.50 -10.73
CA LEU A 223 15.70 -1.86 -10.49
C LEU A 223 15.55 -0.65 -9.56
N LYS A 224 16.56 -0.44 -8.72
CA LYS A 224 16.62 0.65 -7.76
C LYS A 224 17.41 1.83 -8.35
N GLY A 225 16.86 3.03 -8.25
CA GLY A 225 17.52 4.28 -8.62
C GLY A 225 17.70 5.24 -7.45
N ALA A 226 17.93 6.51 -7.76
CA ALA A 226 17.91 7.61 -6.79
C ALA A 226 16.59 8.41 -6.81
N GLU A 227 15.91 8.44 -7.96
CA GLU A 227 14.65 9.17 -8.16
C GLU A 227 13.43 8.32 -7.82
N PRO A 228 12.32 8.93 -7.35
CA PRO A 228 12.09 10.37 -7.21
C PRO A 228 12.55 10.95 -5.85
N LEU A 229 13.17 10.13 -5.00
CA LEU A 229 13.47 10.52 -3.62
C LEU A 229 14.52 11.64 -3.56
N ARG A 230 15.52 11.62 -4.46
CA ARG A 230 16.53 12.69 -4.55
C ARG A 230 15.88 14.03 -4.85
N THR A 231 15.05 14.13 -5.90
CA THR A 231 14.32 15.36 -6.22
C THR A 231 13.38 15.80 -5.10
N LEU A 232 12.55 14.89 -4.56
CA LEU A 232 11.69 15.22 -3.41
C LEU A 232 12.49 15.76 -2.23
N SER A 233 13.69 15.22 -1.99
CA SER A 233 14.51 15.66 -0.86
C SER A 233 15.02 17.09 -0.94
N ALA A 234 15.03 17.70 -2.14
CA ALA A 234 15.47 19.07 -2.36
C ALA A 234 14.43 20.12 -1.93
N TYR A 235 13.13 19.78 -1.94
CA TYR A 235 12.06 20.76 -1.68
C TYR A 235 10.94 20.27 -0.74
N ARG A 236 10.90 18.97 -0.42
CA ARG A 236 9.90 18.34 0.47
C ARG A 236 10.52 17.74 1.74
N ARG A 237 11.77 18.11 2.05
CA ARG A 237 12.45 17.67 3.27
C ARG A 237 12.07 18.58 4.45
N LYS A 238 11.57 17.98 5.53
CA LYS A 238 11.28 18.65 6.80
C LYS A 238 11.61 17.70 7.96
N ASN A 239 12.25 18.20 9.01
CA ASN A 239 12.63 17.41 10.19
C ASN A 239 13.38 16.10 9.85
N GLY A 240 14.31 16.16 8.88
CA GLY A 240 15.10 15.00 8.44
C GLY A 240 14.35 13.96 7.60
N LYS A 241 13.06 14.16 7.31
CA LYS A 241 12.23 13.25 6.49
C LYS A 241 11.77 13.94 5.21
N VAL A 242 11.53 13.15 4.17
CA VAL A 242 11.02 13.61 2.88
C VAL A 242 9.56 13.24 2.78
N TYR A 243 8.67 14.19 2.51
CA TYR A 243 7.22 13.97 2.56
C TYR A 243 6.55 14.07 1.19
N PHE A 244 5.59 13.19 0.96
CA PHE A 244 4.71 13.21 -0.20
C PHE A 244 3.43 12.48 0.19
N GLY A 245 2.22 12.98 -0.08
CA GLY A 245 0.97 12.33 0.35
C GLY A 245 0.69 12.29 1.84
N GLN A 246 -0.55 11.95 2.19
CA GLN A 246 -1.09 12.01 3.54
C GLN A 246 -1.59 10.65 4.01
N ASN A 247 -1.10 10.17 5.16
CA ASN A 247 -1.69 8.99 5.80
C ASN A 247 -3.01 9.40 6.45
N VAL A 248 -4.04 8.58 6.24
CA VAL A 248 -5.39 8.85 6.73
C VAL A 248 -5.98 7.64 7.43
N VAL A 249 -6.89 7.88 8.35
CA VAL A 249 -7.71 6.88 9.04
C VAL A 249 -9.17 7.09 8.68
N ALA A 250 -9.96 6.01 8.70
CA ALA A 250 -11.41 6.09 8.45
C ALA A 250 -12.17 6.21 9.77
N ILE A 251 -13.14 7.12 9.82
CA ILE A 251 -14.02 7.37 10.97
C ILE A 251 -15.38 6.67 10.77
N SER A 252 -15.69 6.28 9.53
CA SER A 252 -16.83 5.42 9.20
C SER A 252 -16.43 4.38 8.15
N SER A 253 -17.20 3.30 8.06
CA SER A 253 -17.09 2.32 6.98
C SER A 253 -18.04 2.68 5.84
N GLY A 254 -17.78 2.10 4.66
CA GLY A 254 -18.63 2.28 3.48
C GLY A 254 -17.91 1.91 2.19
N ILE A 255 -18.54 2.16 1.06
CA ILE A 255 -17.93 1.94 -0.26
C ILE A 255 -17.52 3.30 -0.82
N VAL A 256 -16.26 3.39 -1.25
CA VAL A 256 -15.73 4.52 -2.01
C VAL A 256 -15.60 4.09 -3.46
N LYS A 257 -15.97 4.99 -4.39
CA LYS A 257 -15.91 4.79 -5.84
C LYS A 257 -15.05 5.85 -6.50
N VAL A 258 -14.48 5.51 -7.66
CA VAL A 258 -13.90 6.51 -8.56
C VAL A 258 -14.98 7.53 -8.93
N ALA A 259 -14.60 8.80 -9.03
CA ALA A 259 -15.45 9.98 -9.19
C ALA A 259 -16.30 10.39 -7.97
N ASP A 260 -16.20 9.69 -6.84
CA ASP A 260 -16.79 10.19 -5.60
C ASP A 260 -16.19 11.55 -5.24
N SER A 261 -17.06 12.49 -4.89
CA SER A 261 -16.66 13.85 -4.49
C SER A 261 -15.93 13.83 -3.15
N ILE A 262 -14.93 14.69 -3.03
CA ILE A 262 -14.20 14.93 -1.78
C ILE A 262 -14.65 16.27 -1.21
N ASN A 263 -15.14 16.26 0.03
CA ASN A 263 -15.51 17.47 0.76
C ASN A 263 -14.60 17.62 1.97
N ILE A 264 -13.92 18.75 2.08
CA ILE A 264 -13.09 19.11 3.24
C ILE A 264 -13.98 19.80 4.27
N GLU A 265 -13.86 19.41 5.53
CA GLU A 265 -14.61 19.98 6.66
C GLU A 265 -13.88 21.17 7.31
#